data_AF-A0A919IGQ5-F1
#
_entry.id   AF-A0A919IGQ5-F1
#
_cell.length_a   1.000
_cell.length_b   1.000
_cell.length_c   1.000
_cell.angle_alpha   90.00
_cell.angle_beta   90.00
_cell.angle_gamma   90.00
#
_symmetry.space_group_name_H-M   'P 1'
#
loop_
_entity.id
_entity.type
_entity.pdbx_description
1 polymer ?
#
loop_
_entity_poly.entity_id
_entity_poly.type
_entity_poly.pdbx_seq_one_letter_code
_entity_poly.pdbx_strand_id
1 'polypeptide(L)'
;MSRSFWAWARLLGGAAIIALVLWRLGTGAFLDGLRVLDGGTLALAFGIGVVTTVLSAWRWCLVARGLGMRLSLKDATADYYQALFLNAALPGGVLGDVGRAVSHGREEGDVGRGVRAVVLERTAGQIVLVVVGAAVLVTVPSPVLTLISANGKAIAMVTAVVAIAALLALGIARRVRRSGSNLAGAARTGAASKLAGAARTGAAEIRSGLLARRNWPGVLFASAMVLFGHLATFLVAARVAGNQVSFLSLAPMLLLALLAMGIPLNVGGWGPREGVMAWAFGAAGLSAEQGVTIAVAYGICAFVAAAPGAIVVAVRAARKMRPAPVAPAPIVAAEAAFRVRITAPVSPAVVATSPAPIPVRTRRTTVRQPAYSSSGAPA
;
A
#
# COMPACT_ATOMS: atom_id res chain seq x y z
N MET A 1 -2.44 9.07 24.72
CA MET A 1 -1.13 8.48 24.37
C MET A 1 -0.80 8.86 22.93
N SER A 2 0.37 9.48 22.69
CA SER A 2 0.73 10.02 21.38
C SER A 2 1.09 8.89 20.40
N ARG A 3 0.86 9.10 19.09
CA ARG A 3 1.22 8.14 18.03
C ARG A 3 2.71 7.76 18.04
N SER A 4 3.56 8.64 18.58
CA SER A 4 5.00 8.43 18.77
C SER A 4 5.30 7.29 19.75
N PHE A 5 4.59 7.20 20.88
CA PHE A 5 4.81 6.13 21.86
C PHE A 5 4.63 4.73 21.26
N TRP A 6 3.58 4.54 20.46
CA TRP A 6 3.33 3.26 19.78
C TRP A 6 4.36 2.93 18.70
N ALA A 7 4.94 3.94 18.04
CA ALA A 7 6.02 3.72 17.10
C ALA A 7 7.30 3.26 17.82
N TRP A 8 7.65 3.91 18.92
CA TRP A 8 8.80 3.53 19.75
C TRP A 8 8.62 2.16 20.41
N ALA A 9 7.45 1.87 20.96
CA ALA A 9 7.17 0.56 21.56
C ALA A 9 7.33 -0.60 20.56
N ARG A 10 6.91 -0.40 19.29
CA ARG A 10 7.11 -1.39 18.22
C ARG A 10 8.58 -1.61 17.90
N LEU A 11 9.35 -0.54 17.77
CA LEU A 11 10.77 -0.61 17.47
C LEU A 11 11.56 -1.27 18.60
N LEU A 12 11.30 -0.85 19.84
CA LEU A 12 11.92 -1.43 21.02
C LEU A 12 11.53 -2.90 21.20
N GLY A 13 10.30 -3.29 20.88
CA GLY A 13 9.85 -4.67 20.94
C GLY A 13 10.66 -5.60 20.03
N GLY A 14 10.78 -5.28 18.74
CA GLY A 14 11.58 -6.11 17.82
C GLY A 14 13.08 -6.09 18.14
N ALA A 15 13.63 -4.93 18.52
CA ALA A 15 15.01 -4.82 18.96
C ALA A 15 15.28 -5.65 20.22
N ALA A 16 14.36 -5.67 21.19
CA ALA A 16 14.46 -6.48 22.39
C ALA A 16 14.41 -7.98 22.07
N ILE A 17 13.58 -8.41 21.12
CA ILE A 17 13.55 -9.82 20.69
C ILE A 17 14.90 -10.20 20.07
N ILE A 18 15.46 -9.39 19.16
CA ILE A 18 16.77 -9.67 18.58
C ILE A 18 17.87 -9.68 19.64
N ALA A 19 17.88 -8.69 20.55
CA ALA A 19 18.85 -8.64 21.64
C ALA A 19 18.75 -9.87 22.55
N LEU A 20 17.53 -10.32 22.86
CA LEU A 20 17.30 -11.53 23.65
C LEU A 20 17.81 -12.79 22.93
N VAL A 21 17.53 -12.92 21.64
CA VAL A 21 18.01 -14.05 20.83
C VAL A 21 19.53 -14.07 20.77
N LEU A 22 20.17 -12.92 20.49
CA LEU A 22 21.62 -12.78 20.46
C LEU A 22 22.25 -13.06 21.82
N TRP A 23 21.63 -12.61 22.91
CA TRP A 23 22.11 -12.86 24.26
C TRP A 23 22.02 -14.34 24.64
N ARG A 24 20.98 -15.05 24.19
CA ARG A 24 20.75 -16.46 24.53
C ARG A 24 21.49 -17.45 23.64
N LEU A 25 21.63 -17.15 22.34
CA LEU A 25 22.15 -18.06 21.32
C LEU A 25 23.46 -17.58 20.67
N GLY A 26 23.95 -16.40 21.06
CA GLY A 26 25.12 -15.78 20.44
C GLY A 26 24.86 -15.27 19.01
N THR A 27 25.94 -14.93 18.32
CA THR A 27 25.91 -14.43 16.93
C THR A 27 26.11 -15.53 15.89
N GLY A 28 26.51 -16.75 16.31
CA GLY A 28 26.85 -17.87 15.42
C GLY A 28 25.73 -18.21 14.44
N ALA A 29 24.51 -18.43 14.96
CA ALA A 29 23.34 -18.74 14.13
C ALA A 29 23.03 -17.68 13.06
N PHE A 30 23.33 -16.39 13.31
CA PHE A 30 23.15 -15.33 12.32
C PHE A 30 24.22 -15.38 11.23
N LEU A 31 25.48 -15.62 11.62
CA LEU A 31 26.59 -15.77 10.67
C LEU A 31 26.41 -17.02 9.81
N ASP A 32 25.97 -18.11 10.40
CA ASP A 32 25.71 -19.35 9.69
C ASP A 32 24.54 -19.19 8.72
N GLY A 33 23.50 -18.46 9.11
CA GLY A 33 22.40 -18.10 8.20
C GLY A 33 22.85 -17.32 6.96
N LEU A 34 23.94 -16.54 7.07
CA LEU A 34 24.57 -15.88 5.92
C LEU A 34 25.47 -16.82 5.12
N ARG A 35 26.24 -17.68 5.80
CA ARG A 35 27.21 -18.61 5.18
C ARG A 35 26.56 -19.74 4.39
N VAL A 36 25.36 -20.17 4.77
CA VAL A 36 24.63 -21.26 4.08
C VAL A 36 24.05 -20.83 2.74
N LEU A 37 24.03 -19.53 2.43
CA LEU A 37 23.46 -19.00 1.21
C LEU A 37 24.51 -18.91 0.10
N ASP A 38 24.23 -19.59 -1.01
CA ASP A 38 25.01 -19.48 -2.25
C ASP A 38 24.22 -18.76 -3.36
N GLY A 39 24.89 -18.50 -4.49
CA GLY A 39 24.27 -17.81 -5.63
C GLY A 39 23.06 -18.55 -6.20
N GLY A 40 23.07 -19.88 -6.22
CA GLY A 40 21.96 -20.70 -6.71
C GLY A 40 20.72 -20.57 -5.83
N THR A 41 20.91 -20.59 -4.52
CA THR A 41 19.86 -20.39 -3.51
C THR A 41 19.24 -19.00 -3.63
N LEU A 42 20.08 -17.96 -3.73
CA LEU A 42 19.61 -16.59 -3.90
C LEU A 42 18.85 -16.39 -5.22
N ALA A 43 19.32 -17.01 -6.32
CA ALA A 43 18.64 -16.96 -7.61
C ALA A 43 17.28 -17.68 -7.57
N LEU A 44 17.20 -18.85 -6.92
CA LEU A 44 15.95 -19.58 -6.74
C LEU A 44 14.96 -18.78 -5.87
N ALA A 45 15.42 -18.25 -4.74
CA ALA A 45 14.61 -17.42 -3.85
C ALA A 45 14.12 -16.14 -4.56
N PHE A 46 14.98 -15.53 -5.38
CA PHE A 46 14.60 -14.40 -6.23
C PHE A 46 13.51 -14.79 -7.22
N GLY A 47 13.64 -15.92 -7.92
CA GLY A 47 12.62 -16.42 -8.85
C GLY A 47 11.27 -16.67 -8.18
N ILE A 48 11.26 -17.35 -7.03
CA ILE A 48 10.05 -17.53 -6.20
C ILE A 48 9.48 -16.17 -5.77
N GLY A 49 10.36 -15.25 -5.38
CA GLY A 49 10.02 -13.89 -4.97
C GLY A 49 9.35 -13.08 -6.08
N VAL A 50 9.82 -13.18 -7.33
CA VAL A 50 9.21 -12.52 -8.49
C VAL A 50 7.78 -13.02 -8.69
N VAL A 51 7.59 -14.34 -8.76
CA VAL A 51 6.26 -14.95 -8.95
C VAL A 51 5.31 -14.54 -7.81
N THR A 52 5.78 -14.63 -6.57
CA THR A 52 5.02 -14.26 -5.37
C THR A 52 4.63 -12.78 -5.38
N THR A 53 5.53 -11.90 -5.83
CA THR A 53 5.29 -10.45 -5.90
C THR A 53 4.27 -10.11 -6.98
N VAL A 54 4.39 -10.70 -8.17
CA VAL A 54 3.44 -10.51 -9.26
C VAL A 54 2.05 -11.03 -8.89
N LEU A 55 1.95 -12.18 -8.20
CA LEU A 55 0.68 -12.69 -7.69
C LEU A 55 0.06 -11.76 -6.64
N SER A 56 0.88 -11.18 -5.76
CA SER A 56 0.43 -10.18 -4.79
C SER A 56 -0.08 -8.90 -5.48
N ALA A 57 0.63 -8.42 -6.50
CA ALA A 57 0.22 -7.30 -7.34
C ALA A 57 -1.10 -7.58 -8.08
N TRP A 58 -1.23 -8.78 -8.64
CA TRP A 58 -2.47 -9.20 -9.30
C TRP A 58 -3.65 -9.30 -8.34
N ARG A 59 -3.42 -9.84 -7.13
CA ARG A 59 -4.41 -9.85 -6.05
C ARG A 59 -4.88 -8.42 -5.74
N TRP A 60 -3.96 -7.46 -5.64
CA TRP A 60 -4.31 -6.07 -5.42
C TRP A 60 -5.12 -5.48 -6.57
N CYS A 61 -4.78 -5.75 -7.83
CA CYS A 61 -5.59 -5.35 -8.98
C CYS A 61 -7.02 -5.93 -8.95
N LEU A 62 -7.21 -7.17 -8.48
CA LEU A 62 -8.55 -7.76 -8.31
C LEU A 62 -9.36 -7.01 -7.25
N VAL A 63 -8.74 -6.72 -6.09
CA VAL A 63 -9.39 -5.98 -5.00
C VAL A 63 -9.71 -4.54 -5.42
N ALA A 64 -8.76 -3.84 -6.04
CA ALA A 64 -8.95 -2.47 -6.53
C ALA A 64 -10.09 -2.37 -7.55
N ARG A 65 -10.17 -3.31 -8.51
CA ARG A 65 -11.28 -3.39 -9.47
C ARG A 65 -12.63 -3.63 -8.79
N GLY A 66 -12.68 -4.45 -7.75
CA GLY A 66 -13.89 -4.65 -6.95
C GLY A 66 -14.38 -3.40 -6.21
N LEU A 67 -13.49 -2.43 -5.97
CA LEU A 67 -13.81 -1.13 -5.40
C LEU A 67 -14.06 -0.03 -6.44
N GLY A 68 -13.99 -0.37 -7.74
CA GLY A 68 -14.21 0.55 -8.85
C GLY A 68 -12.99 1.40 -9.24
N MET A 69 -11.78 1.04 -8.77
CA MET A 69 -10.54 1.73 -9.11
C MET A 69 -9.82 1.05 -10.28
N ARG A 70 -9.10 1.83 -11.09
CA ARG A 70 -8.33 1.32 -12.22
C ARG A 70 -6.87 1.17 -11.79
N LEU A 71 -6.39 -0.07 -11.75
CA LEU A 71 -5.00 -0.36 -11.42
C LEU A 71 -4.44 -1.38 -12.40
N SER A 72 -3.42 -0.96 -13.17
CA SER A 72 -2.72 -1.86 -14.09
C SER A 72 -1.80 -2.80 -13.31
N LEU A 73 -1.58 -4.01 -13.82
CA LEU A 73 -0.67 -4.97 -13.18
C LEU A 73 0.77 -4.45 -13.15
N LYS A 74 1.18 -3.71 -14.17
CA LYS A 74 2.52 -3.12 -14.26
C LYS A 74 2.76 -2.11 -13.14
N ASP A 75 1.82 -1.18 -12.95
CA ASP A 75 1.93 -0.15 -11.92
C ASP A 75 1.83 -0.78 -10.54
N ALA A 76 0.90 -1.72 -10.36
CA ALA A 76 0.77 -2.50 -9.13
C ALA A 76 2.06 -3.23 -8.77
N THR A 77 2.73 -3.84 -9.75
CA THR A 77 3.98 -4.58 -9.53
C THR A 77 5.12 -3.65 -9.12
N ALA A 78 5.27 -2.49 -9.78
CA ALA A 78 6.26 -1.49 -9.40
C ALA A 78 6.03 -0.96 -7.98
N ASP A 79 4.78 -0.65 -7.65
CA ASP A 79 4.37 -0.21 -6.31
C ASP A 79 4.60 -1.29 -5.25
N TYR A 80 4.37 -2.57 -5.58
CA TYR A 80 4.66 -3.68 -4.68
C TYR A 80 6.13 -3.82 -4.39
N TYR A 81 6.99 -3.78 -5.42
CA TYR A 81 8.43 -3.85 -5.22
C TYR A 81 8.93 -2.69 -4.37
N GLN A 82 8.50 -1.47 -4.66
CA GLN A 82 8.80 -0.33 -3.80
C GLN A 82 8.33 -0.57 -2.36
N ALA A 83 7.10 -1.05 -2.17
CA ALA A 83 6.56 -1.29 -0.83
C ALA A 83 7.33 -2.37 -0.07
N LEU A 84 7.66 -3.49 -0.73
CA LEU A 84 8.46 -4.58 -0.17
C LEU A 84 9.84 -4.10 0.26
N PHE A 85 10.55 -3.38 -0.62
CA PHE A 85 11.88 -2.86 -0.32
C PHE A 85 11.85 -1.86 0.83
N LEU A 86 10.92 -0.90 0.83
CA LEU A 86 10.80 0.08 1.91
C LEU A 86 10.41 -0.58 3.23
N ASN A 87 9.53 -1.58 3.22
CA ASN A 87 9.13 -2.29 4.43
C ASN A 87 10.26 -3.16 5.01
N ALA A 88 11.16 -3.66 4.15
CA ALA A 88 12.32 -4.43 4.58
C ALA A 88 13.47 -3.52 5.05
N ALA A 89 13.70 -2.39 4.38
CA ALA A 89 14.80 -1.49 4.68
C ALA A 89 14.50 -0.51 5.82
N LEU A 90 13.24 -0.14 6.06
CA LEU A 90 12.86 0.88 7.03
C LEU A 90 12.23 0.30 8.31
N PRO A 91 12.40 1.00 9.45
CA PRO A 91 11.70 0.67 10.69
C PRO A 91 10.17 0.73 10.53
N GLY A 92 9.47 -0.25 11.10
CA GLY A 92 8.00 -0.28 11.18
C GLY A 92 7.27 -1.11 10.12
N GLY A 93 7.94 -1.50 9.02
CA GLY A 93 7.47 -2.57 8.12
C GLY A 93 6.16 -2.33 7.35
N VAL A 94 5.56 -1.15 7.45
CA VAL A 94 4.28 -0.80 6.78
C VAL A 94 4.34 0.49 5.97
N LEU A 95 5.47 1.23 6.03
CA LEU A 95 5.61 2.54 5.39
C LEU A 95 5.44 2.45 3.86
N GLY A 96 5.97 1.39 3.25
CA GLY A 96 5.82 1.12 1.82
C GLY A 96 4.36 0.90 1.42
N ASP A 97 3.59 0.18 2.24
CA ASP A 97 2.16 -0.04 2.01
C ASP A 97 1.33 1.24 2.12
N VAL A 98 1.66 2.10 3.09
CA VAL A 98 1.05 3.43 3.21
C VAL A 98 1.37 4.26 1.97
N GLY A 99 2.61 4.21 1.48
CA GLY A 99 3.05 4.91 0.27
C GLY A 99 2.22 4.54 -0.96
N ARG A 100 2.07 3.24 -1.26
CA ARG A 100 1.26 2.79 -2.41
C ARG A 100 -0.23 3.08 -2.23
N ALA A 101 -0.77 2.95 -1.01
CA ALA A 101 -2.16 3.27 -0.71
C ALA A 101 -2.49 4.74 -1.00
N VAL A 102 -1.60 5.65 -0.57
CA VAL A 102 -1.78 7.10 -0.74
C VAL A 102 -1.51 7.53 -2.17
N SER A 103 -0.49 6.99 -2.85
CA SER A 103 -0.20 7.32 -4.25
C SER A 103 -1.37 6.94 -5.15
N HIS A 104 -1.78 5.67 -5.09
CA HIS A 104 -2.88 5.16 -5.91
C HIS A 104 -4.19 5.89 -5.59
N GLY A 105 -4.46 6.14 -4.31
CA GLY A 105 -5.65 6.89 -3.92
C GLY A 105 -5.66 8.35 -4.39
N ARG A 106 -4.49 9.01 -4.52
CA ARG A 106 -4.39 10.35 -5.11
C ARG A 106 -4.60 10.34 -6.62
N GLU A 107 -4.05 9.34 -7.31
CA GLU A 107 -4.22 9.17 -8.76
C GLU A 107 -5.71 8.98 -9.12
N GLU A 108 -6.45 8.24 -8.31
CA GLU A 108 -7.88 7.99 -8.52
C GLU A 108 -8.81 9.03 -7.87
N GLY A 109 -8.25 10.05 -7.20
CA GLY A 109 -9.01 11.12 -6.54
C GLY A 109 -9.72 10.71 -5.23
N ASP A 110 -9.46 9.52 -4.70
CA ASP A 110 -10.03 9.01 -3.44
C ASP A 110 -8.98 8.21 -2.62
N VAL A 111 -8.29 8.92 -1.73
CA VAL A 111 -7.31 8.33 -0.80
C VAL A 111 -7.94 7.31 0.15
N GLY A 112 -9.21 7.51 0.52
CA GLY A 112 -9.94 6.59 1.39
C GLY A 112 -10.13 5.22 0.74
N ARG A 113 -10.56 5.18 -0.53
CA ARG A 113 -10.64 3.95 -1.32
C ARG A 113 -9.27 3.30 -1.53
N GLY A 114 -8.23 4.08 -1.83
CA GLY A 114 -6.85 3.58 -1.98
C GLY A 114 -6.36 2.82 -0.75
N VAL A 115 -6.51 3.42 0.45
CA VAL A 115 -6.17 2.77 1.73
C VAL A 115 -6.99 1.50 1.95
N ARG A 116 -8.30 1.54 1.69
CA ARG A 116 -9.17 0.38 1.88
C ARG A 116 -8.84 -0.77 0.94
N ALA A 117 -8.43 -0.49 -0.30
CA ALA A 117 -7.97 -1.52 -1.22
C ALA A 117 -6.75 -2.28 -0.68
N VAL A 118 -5.75 -1.56 -0.16
CA VAL A 118 -4.55 -2.16 0.42
C VAL A 118 -4.87 -2.94 1.70
N VAL A 119 -5.73 -2.40 2.56
CA VAL A 119 -6.15 -3.10 3.79
C VAL A 119 -6.90 -4.40 3.46
N LEU A 120 -7.85 -4.35 2.52
CA LEU A 120 -8.61 -5.53 2.09
C LEU A 120 -7.70 -6.59 1.44
N GLU A 121 -6.76 -6.16 0.60
CA GLU A 121 -5.77 -7.04 -0.01
C GLU A 121 -4.89 -7.75 1.03
N ARG A 122 -4.37 -6.99 2.00
CA ARG A 122 -3.58 -7.55 3.11
C ARG A 122 -4.41 -8.51 3.96
N THR A 123 -5.65 -8.14 4.24
CA THR A 123 -6.57 -8.96 5.03
C THR A 123 -6.87 -10.28 4.33
N ALA A 124 -7.05 -10.28 3.01
CA ALA A 124 -7.26 -11.50 2.24
C ALA A 124 -6.09 -12.49 2.36
N GLY A 125 -4.86 -11.99 2.25
CA GLY A 125 -3.66 -12.81 2.46
C GLY A 125 -3.55 -13.35 3.89
N GLN A 126 -3.83 -12.51 4.88
CA GLN A 126 -3.79 -12.90 6.29
C GLN A 126 -4.88 -13.92 6.64
N ILE A 127 -6.09 -13.82 6.08
CA ILE A 127 -7.15 -14.81 6.29
C ILE A 127 -6.68 -16.19 5.82
N VAL A 128 -6.10 -16.29 4.62
CA VAL A 128 -5.60 -17.58 4.11
C VAL A 128 -4.47 -18.12 4.99
N LEU A 129 -3.50 -17.28 5.37
CA LEU A 129 -2.43 -17.67 6.28
C LEU A 129 -2.96 -18.15 7.65
N VAL A 130 -3.91 -17.44 8.24
CA VAL A 130 -4.48 -17.81 9.54
C VAL A 130 -5.30 -19.08 9.45
N VAL A 131 -6.12 -19.25 8.40
CA VAL A 131 -6.93 -20.46 8.22
C VAL A 131 -6.04 -21.68 8.00
N VAL A 132 -5.06 -21.59 7.08
CA VAL A 132 -4.12 -22.69 6.81
C VAL A 132 -3.21 -22.95 8.00
N GLY A 133 -2.67 -21.88 8.60
CA GLY A 133 -1.84 -21.94 9.79
C GLY A 133 -2.55 -22.61 10.97
N ALA A 134 -3.78 -22.19 11.28
CA ALA A 134 -4.58 -22.79 12.33
C ALA A 134 -4.89 -24.26 12.02
N ALA A 135 -5.32 -24.57 10.79
CA ALA A 135 -5.60 -25.95 10.39
C ALA A 135 -4.38 -26.85 10.58
N VAL A 136 -3.20 -26.44 10.11
CA VAL A 136 -1.96 -27.20 10.29
C VAL A 136 -1.55 -27.29 11.76
N LEU A 137 -1.58 -26.19 12.52
CA LEU A 137 -1.19 -26.18 13.93
C LEU A 137 -2.08 -27.07 14.82
N VAL A 138 -3.35 -27.30 14.45
CA VAL A 138 -4.26 -28.17 15.23
C VAL A 138 -4.34 -29.61 14.73
N THR A 139 -3.88 -29.90 13.51
CA THR A 139 -3.97 -31.24 12.89
C THR A 139 -2.62 -31.95 12.78
N VAL A 140 -1.53 -31.21 12.70
CA VAL A 140 -0.17 -31.74 12.54
C VAL A 140 0.55 -31.69 13.89
N PRO A 141 1.25 -32.77 14.30
CA PRO A 141 2.05 -32.78 15.52
C PRO A 141 3.01 -31.57 15.56
N SER A 142 2.84 -30.72 16.57
CA SER A 142 3.61 -29.48 16.73
C SER A 142 3.69 -29.07 18.19
N PRO A 143 4.69 -28.24 18.58
CA PRO A 143 4.78 -27.71 19.94
C PRO A 143 3.57 -26.88 20.36
N VAL A 144 2.89 -26.26 19.40
CA VAL A 144 1.65 -25.53 19.65
C VAL A 144 0.52 -26.50 19.97
N LEU A 145 0.40 -27.61 19.23
CA LEU A 145 -0.61 -28.63 19.50
C LEU A 145 -0.40 -29.28 20.87
N THR A 146 0.84 -29.54 21.28
CA THR A 146 1.14 -30.10 22.61
C THR A 146 0.80 -29.11 23.73
N LEU A 147 1.07 -27.81 23.54
CA LEU A 147 0.62 -26.78 24.48
C LEU A 147 -0.90 -26.66 24.54
N ILE A 148 -1.58 -26.73 23.39
CA ILE A 148 -3.04 -26.70 23.32
C ILE A 148 -3.64 -27.94 23.96
N SER A 149 -3.08 -29.13 23.75
CA SER A 149 -3.61 -30.36 24.37
C SER A 149 -3.37 -30.38 25.88
N ALA A 150 -2.21 -29.91 26.34
CA ALA A 150 -1.90 -29.79 27.77
C ALA A 150 -2.76 -28.74 28.48
N ASN A 151 -3.10 -27.63 27.81
CA ASN A 151 -3.83 -26.50 28.41
C ASN A 151 -5.24 -26.31 27.84
N GLY A 152 -5.78 -27.31 27.12
CA GLY A 152 -6.96 -27.15 26.28
C GLY A 152 -8.19 -26.70 27.06
N LYS A 153 -8.33 -27.15 28.31
CA LYS A 153 -9.40 -26.72 29.22
C LYS A 153 -9.30 -25.24 29.59
N ALA A 154 -8.09 -24.76 29.89
CA ALA A 154 -7.85 -23.35 30.24
C ALA A 154 -8.02 -22.44 29.01
N ILE A 155 -7.53 -22.86 27.85
CA ILE A 155 -7.69 -22.12 26.59
C ILE A 155 -9.17 -22.06 26.19
N ALA A 156 -9.88 -23.19 26.25
CA ALA A 156 -11.32 -23.23 25.97
C ALA A 156 -12.12 -22.35 26.95
N MET A 157 -11.76 -22.36 28.23
CA MET A 157 -12.39 -21.51 29.25
C MET A 157 -12.17 -20.02 28.98
N VAL A 158 -10.93 -19.60 28.70
CA VAL A 158 -10.61 -18.20 28.37
C VAL A 158 -11.33 -17.78 27.08
N THR A 159 -11.33 -18.63 26.06
CA THR A 159 -12.00 -18.36 24.78
C THR A 159 -13.52 -18.24 24.98
N ALA A 160 -14.12 -19.12 25.78
CA ALA A 160 -15.54 -19.08 26.14
C ALA A 160 -15.88 -17.82 26.94
N VAL A 161 -15.06 -17.44 27.93
CA VAL A 161 -15.25 -16.21 28.72
C VAL A 161 -15.18 -14.97 27.84
N VAL A 162 -14.20 -14.89 26.93
CA VAL A 162 -14.08 -13.78 25.97
C VAL A 162 -15.27 -13.74 25.00
N ALA A 163 -15.71 -14.90 24.50
CA ALA A 163 -16.89 -14.99 23.63
C ALA A 163 -18.18 -14.55 24.35
N ILE A 164 -18.38 -15.01 25.59
CA ILE A 164 -19.52 -14.63 26.44
C ILE A 164 -19.47 -13.13 26.73
N ALA A 165 -18.32 -12.58 27.11
CA ALA A 165 -18.16 -11.15 27.35
C ALA A 165 -18.46 -10.32 26.08
N ALA A 166 -18.02 -10.77 24.90
CA ALA A 166 -18.33 -10.13 23.62
C ALA A 166 -19.83 -10.20 23.29
N LEU A 167 -20.48 -11.34 23.52
CA LEU A 167 -21.92 -11.53 23.31
C LEU A 167 -22.75 -10.68 24.29
N LEU A 168 -22.34 -10.59 25.55
CA LEU A 168 -22.96 -9.73 26.57
C LEU A 168 -22.79 -8.26 26.21
N ALA A 169 -21.60 -7.83 25.79
CA ALA A 169 -21.37 -6.46 25.31
C ALA A 169 -22.24 -6.13 24.08
N LEU A 170 -22.38 -7.06 23.13
CA LEU A 170 -23.28 -6.95 21.99
C LEU A 170 -24.76 -6.89 22.42
N GLY A 171 -25.16 -7.71 23.39
CA GLY A 171 -26.51 -7.76 23.97
C GLY A 171 -26.88 -6.46 24.69
N ILE A 172 -25.99 -5.95 25.54
CA ILE A 172 -26.13 -4.66 26.23
C ILE A 172 -26.21 -3.52 25.20
N ALA A 173 -25.33 -3.51 24.21
CA ALA A 173 -25.37 -2.52 23.13
C ALA A 173 -26.68 -2.60 22.32
N ARG A 174 -27.27 -3.79 22.12
CA ARG A 174 -28.58 -3.96 21.46
C ARG A 174 -29.74 -3.53 22.37
N ARG A 175 -29.69 -3.82 23.67
CA ARG A 175 -30.73 -3.47 24.64
C ARG A 175 -30.78 -1.97 24.91
N VAL A 176 -29.63 -1.32 25.03
CA VAL A 176 -29.51 0.15 25.10
C VAL A 176 -30.03 0.81 23.82
N ARG A 177 -29.83 0.19 22.65
CA ARG A 177 -30.41 0.66 21.37
C ARG A 177 -31.93 0.48 21.28
N ARG A 178 -32.49 -0.59 21.87
CA ARG A 178 -33.96 -0.84 21.87
C ARG A 178 -34.70 -0.05 22.95
N SER A 179 -34.10 0.13 24.12
CA SER A 179 -34.72 0.84 25.25
C SER A 179 -34.68 2.37 25.10
N GLY A 180 -33.90 2.88 24.14
CA GLY A 180 -33.78 4.31 23.83
C GLY A 180 -34.80 4.86 22.85
N SER A 181 -35.89 4.13 22.53
CA SER A 181 -36.91 4.61 21.59
C SER A 181 -37.86 5.67 22.18
N ASN A 182 -37.89 5.87 23.50
CA ASN A 182 -38.88 6.78 24.12
C ASN A 182 -38.31 7.94 24.96
N LEU A 183 -37.00 8.06 25.18
CA LEU A 183 -36.39 9.22 25.88
C LEU A 183 -34.90 9.42 25.51
N ALA A 184 -34.58 9.93 24.32
CA ALA A 184 -33.25 10.49 24.03
C ALA A 184 -33.22 11.28 22.71
N GLY A 185 -34.09 12.28 22.58
CA GLY A 185 -34.14 13.19 21.43
C GLY A 185 -33.02 14.24 21.36
N ALA A 186 -31.98 14.22 22.20
CA ALA A 186 -31.05 15.37 22.23
C ALA A 186 -29.54 15.10 22.46
N ALA A 187 -29.07 13.88 22.76
CA ALA A 187 -27.66 13.71 23.20
C ALA A 187 -26.87 12.49 22.69
N ARG A 188 -27.40 11.61 21.83
CA ARG A 188 -26.72 10.32 21.50
C ARG A 188 -26.62 9.93 20.02
N THR A 189 -26.88 10.84 19.08
CA THR A 189 -27.02 10.51 17.64
C THR A 189 -25.75 10.64 16.78
N GLY A 190 -24.56 10.79 17.38
CA GLY A 190 -23.31 10.92 16.62
C GLY A 190 -22.51 9.63 16.47
N ALA A 191 -22.06 9.05 17.59
CA ALA A 191 -21.01 8.03 17.55
C ALA A 191 -21.52 6.63 17.17
N ALA A 192 -22.70 6.21 17.68
CA ALA A 192 -23.24 4.87 17.43
C ALA A 192 -23.82 4.69 16.02
N SER A 193 -24.41 5.75 15.47
CA SER A 193 -24.86 5.82 14.07
C SER A 193 -23.67 5.86 13.10
N LYS A 194 -22.59 6.58 13.44
CA LYS A 194 -21.32 6.57 12.70
C LYS A 194 -20.64 5.20 12.75
N LEU A 195 -20.63 4.50 13.90
CA LEU A 195 -20.08 3.15 14.01
C LEU A 195 -20.89 2.14 13.19
N ALA A 196 -22.22 2.21 13.25
CA ALA A 196 -23.10 1.34 12.47
C ALA A 196 -23.03 1.63 10.97
N GLY A 197 -22.89 2.91 10.58
CA GLY A 197 -22.60 3.33 9.22
C GLY A 197 -21.26 2.77 8.76
N ALA A 198 -20.17 3.03 9.49
CA ALA A 198 -18.84 2.52 9.19
C ALA A 198 -18.78 0.98 9.08
N ALA A 199 -19.52 0.26 9.93
CA ALA A 199 -19.61 -1.20 9.87
C ALA A 199 -20.39 -1.70 8.65
N ARG A 200 -21.50 -1.04 8.26
CA ARG A 200 -22.25 -1.39 7.03
C ARG A 200 -21.45 -1.06 5.79
N THR A 201 -20.77 0.09 5.78
CA THR A 201 -19.87 0.52 4.72
C THR A 201 -18.72 -0.49 4.59
N GLY A 202 -18.03 -0.83 5.68
CA GLY A 202 -16.98 -1.85 5.69
C GLY A 202 -17.47 -3.24 5.25
N ALA A 203 -18.66 -3.67 5.66
CA ALA A 203 -19.24 -4.95 5.24
C ALA A 203 -19.64 -4.96 3.76
N ALA A 204 -20.21 -3.88 3.25
CA ALA A 204 -20.52 -3.72 1.83
C ALA A 204 -19.25 -3.74 0.97
N GLU A 205 -18.15 -3.23 1.52
CA GLU A 205 -16.87 -3.11 0.84
C GLU A 205 -16.03 -4.38 0.88
N ILE A 206 -16.11 -5.16 1.97
CA ILE A 206 -15.66 -6.55 2.00
C ILE A 206 -16.46 -7.36 0.98
N ARG A 207 -17.77 -7.15 0.91
CA ARG A 207 -18.63 -7.85 -0.05
C ARG A 207 -18.32 -7.49 -1.51
N SER A 208 -18.06 -6.22 -1.81
CA SER A 208 -17.75 -5.77 -3.18
C SER A 208 -16.29 -5.99 -3.60
N GLY A 209 -15.35 -5.81 -2.67
CA GLY A 209 -13.91 -5.93 -2.94
C GLY A 209 -13.38 -7.36 -2.87
N LEU A 210 -13.80 -8.14 -1.86
CA LEU A 210 -13.28 -9.50 -1.61
C LEU A 210 -14.26 -10.60 -2.04
N LEU A 211 -15.55 -10.45 -1.73
CA LEU A 211 -16.57 -11.51 -1.93
C LEU A 211 -17.40 -11.33 -3.20
N ALA A 212 -17.06 -10.39 -4.08
CA ALA A 212 -17.72 -10.29 -5.37
C ALA A 212 -17.53 -11.62 -6.12
N ARG A 213 -18.64 -12.18 -6.63
CA ARG A 213 -18.70 -13.53 -7.22
C ARG A 213 -17.64 -13.79 -8.31
N ARG A 214 -17.16 -12.72 -8.95
CA ARG A 214 -16.13 -12.73 -9.99
C ARG A 214 -14.70 -12.64 -9.47
N ASN A 215 -14.46 -12.05 -8.29
CA ASN A 215 -13.12 -11.72 -7.81
C ASN A 215 -12.61 -12.68 -6.72
N TRP A 216 -13.51 -13.23 -5.89
CA TRP A 216 -13.12 -14.06 -4.75
C TRP A 216 -12.28 -15.31 -5.11
N PRO A 217 -12.52 -16.03 -6.25
CA PRO A 217 -11.69 -17.19 -6.58
C PRO A 217 -10.27 -16.78 -6.94
N GLY A 218 -10.11 -15.68 -7.67
CA GLY A 218 -8.80 -15.13 -8.03
C GLY A 218 -8.03 -14.61 -6.82
N VAL A 219 -8.71 -13.93 -5.89
CA VAL A 219 -8.11 -13.46 -4.63
C VAL A 219 -7.68 -14.62 -3.74
N LEU A 220 -8.51 -15.66 -3.63
CA LEU A 220 -8.19 -16.88 -2.88
C LEU A 220 -6.99 -17.61 -3.50
N PHE A 221 -7.03 -17.85 -4.81
CA PHE A 221 -5.94 -18.50 -5.54
C PHE A 221 -4.63 -17.73 -5.41
N ALA A 222 -4.64 -16.42 -5.66
CA ALA A 222 -3.45 -15.59 -5.51
C ALA A 222 -2.94 -15.63 -4.06
N SER A 223 -3.82 -15.58 -3.06
CA SER A 223 -3.41 -15.67 -1.65
C SER A 223 -2.81 -17.02 -1.28
N ALA A 224 -3.37 -18.12 -1.77
CA ALA A 224 -2.85 -19.47 -1.55
C ALA A 224 -1.49 -19.67 -2.23
N MET A 225 -1.33 -19.19 -3.47
CA MET A 225 -0.06 -19.26 -4.18
C MET A 225 1.01 -18.35 -3.59
N VAL A 226 0.62 -17.16 -3.08
CA VAL A 226 1.54 -16.31 -2.33
C VAL A 226 2.00 -17.01 -1.05
N LEU A 227 1.09 -17.61 -0.28
CA LEU A 227 1.45 -18.39 0.91
C LEU A 227 2.39 -19.56 0.55
N PHE A 228 2.08 -20.29 -0.51
CA PHE A 228 2.93 -21.37 -1.04
C PHE A 228 4.33 -20.86 -1.38
N GLY A 229 4.45 -19.73 -2.08
CA GLY A 229 5.74 -19.12 -2.40
C GLY A 229 6.55 -18.76 -1.16
N HIS A 230 5.90 -18.20 -0.12
CA HIS A 230 6.57 -17.89 1.15
C HIS A 230 7.06 -19.17 1.86
N LEU A 231 6.24 -20.22 1.88
CA LEU A 231 6.61 -21.52 2.44
C LEU A 231 7.73 -22.19 1.64
N ALA A 232 7.71 -22.08 0.30
CA ALA A 232 8.75 -22.60 -0.57
C ALA A 232 10.09 -21.92 -0.30
N THR A 233 10.13 -20.59 -0.17
CA THR A 233 11.35 -19.86 0.22
C THR A 233 11.86 -20.28 1.60
N PHE A 234 10.95 -20.48 2.57
CA PHE A 234 11.33 -21.01 3.89
C PHE A 234 11.88 -22.44 3.83
N LEU A 235 11.30 -23.29 2.99
CA LEU A 235 11.76 -24.64 2.79
C LEU A 235 13.15 -24.65 2.13
N VAL A 236 13.38 -23.82 1.13
CA VAL A 236 14.71 -23.62 0.52
C VAL A 236 15.70 -23.20 1.61
N ALA A 237 15.38 -22.19 2.42
CA ALA A 237 16.22 -21.75 3.53
C ALA A 237 16.49 -22.86 4.55
N ALA A 238 15.50 -23.71 4.83
CA ALA A 238 15.66 -24.86 5.72
C ALA A 238 16.60 -25.92 5.15
N ARG A 239 16.48 -26.24 3.86
CA ARG A 239 17.32 -27.25 3.21
C ARG A 239 18.78 -26.83 3.12
N VAL A 240 19.06 -25.57 2.80
CA VAL A 240 20.44 -25.06 2.73
C VAL A 240 21.07 -24.92 4.12
N ALA A 241 20.26 -24.67 5.15
CA ALA A 241 20.69 -24.74 6.56
C ALA A 241 20.87 -26.17 7.10
N GLY A 242 20.90 -27.18 6.22
CA GLY A 242 21.14 -28.58 6.56
C GLY A 242 19.98 -29.28 7.27
N ASN A 243 18.78 -28.68 7.31
CA ASN A 243 17.63 -29.31 7.93
C ASN A 243 17.00 -30.36 7.00
N GLN A 244 17.04 -31.62 7.42
CA GLN A 244 16.51 -32.77 6.66
C GLN A 244 15.14 -33.24 7.17
N VAL A 245 14.49 -32.46 8.04
CA VAL A 245 13.17 -32.81 8.59
C VAL A 245 12.14 -32.80 7.46
N SER A 246 11.19 -33.74 7.52
CA SER A 246 10.11 -33.80 6.53
C SER A 246 9.33 -32.49 6.49
N PHE A 247 8.84 -32.09 5.30
CA PHE A 247 8.08 -30.85 5.16
C PHE A 247 6.88 -30.80 6.10
N LEU A 248 6.18 -31.92 6.28
CA LEU A 248 4.98 -31.98 7.12
C LEU A 248 5.32 -31.68 8.60
N SER A 249 6.44 -32.19 9.09
CA SER A 249 6.90 -31.91 10.46
C SER A 249 7.42 -30.48 10.63
N LEU A 250 7.95 -29.87 9.56
CA LEU A 250 8.51 -28.52 9.58
C LEU A 250 7.44 -27.42 9.36
N ALA A 251 6.40 -27.73 8.60
CA ALA A 251 5.35 -26.79 8.20
C ALA A 251 4.70 -26.02 9.37
N PRO A 252 4.39 -26.63 10.54
CA PRO A 252 3.87 -25.89 11.68
C PRO A 252 4.80 -24.76 12.15
N MET A 253 6.12 -25.01 12.20
CA MET A 253 7.10 -24.01 12.61
C MET A 253 7.21 -22.88 11.59
N LEU A 254 7.23 -23.21 10.29
CA LEU A 254 7.30 -22.21 9.22
C LEU A 254 6.05 -21.34 9.17
N LEU A 255 4.87 -21.93 9.33
CA LEU A 255 3.60 -21.20 9.40
C LEU A 255 3.54 -20.31 10.64
N LEU A 256 4.05 -20.77 11.77
CA LEU A 256 4.15 -19.95 12.97
C LEU A 256 5.09 -18.76 12.77
N ALA A 257 6.22 -18.96 12.08
CA ALA A 257 7.13 -17.88 11.70
C ALA A 257 6.47 -16.86 10.77
N LEU A 258 5.70 -17.32 9.77
CA LEU A 258 4.93 -16.44 8.88
C LEU A 258 3.83 -15.65 9.63
N LEU A 259 3.15 -16.27 10.59
CA LEU A 259 2.21 -15.59 11.47
C LEU A 259 2.92 -14.53 12.34
N ALA A 260 4.10 -14.86 12.87
CA ALA A 260 4.93 -13.95 13.65
C ALA A 260 5.37 -12.73 12.82
N MET A 261 5.71 -12.93 11.55
CA MET A 261 6.05 -11.83 10.63
C MET A 261 4.87 -10.88 10.37
N GLY A 262 3.62 -11.35 10.51
CA GLY A 262 2.42 -10.51 10.44
C GLY A 262 2.27 -9.57 11.64
N ILE A 263 2.99 -9.81 12.73
CA ILE A 263 2.96 -8.96 13.93
C ILE A 263 3.76 -7.69 13.64
N PRO A 264 3.17 -6.49 13.80
CA PRO A 264 3.82 -5.22 13.47
C PRO A 264 4.79 -4.77 14.57
N LEU A 265 5.62 -5.69 15.08
CA LEU A 265 6.71 -5.49 16.04
C LEU A 265 8.08 -5.67 15.37
N ASN A 266 8.13 -5.79 14.05
CA ASN A 266 9.38 -6.03 13.31
C ASN A 266 10.22 -4.74 13.17
N VAL A 267 11.54 -4.87 13.31
CA VAL A 267 12.50 -3.82 12.96
C VAL A 267 13.14 -4.19 11.62
N GLY A 268 12.77 -3.52 10.53
CA GLY A 268 13.28 -3.86 9.19
C GLY A 268 12.97 -5.31 8.76
N GLY A 269 11.87 -5.89 9.25
CA GLY A 269 11.52 -7.29 8.99
C GLY A 269 12.20 -8.32 9.89
N TRP A 270 12.91 -7.90 10.94
CA TRP A 270 13.61 -8.75 11.92
C TRP A 270 12.94 -8.73 13.30
N GLY A 271 13.10 -9.82 14.06
CA GLY A 271 12.74 -9.97 15.47
C GLY A 271 11.78 -11.13 15.72
N PRO A 272 10.46 -10.94 15.54
CA PRO A 272 9.45 -11.97 15.80
C PRO A 272 9.69 -13.30 15.10
N ARG A 273 10.14 -13.28 13.83
CA ARG A 273 10.43 -14.49 13.05
C ARG A 273 11.52 -15.33 13.72
N GLU A 274 12.64 -14.70 14.08
CA GLU A 274 13.79 -15.36 14.70
C GLU A 274 13.44 -15.93 16.07
N GLY A 275 12.78 -15.13 16.91
CA GLY A 275 12.38 -15.57 18.26
C GLY A 275 11.38 -16.73 18.23
N VAL A 276 10.40 -16.68 17.33
CA VAL A 276 9.41 -17.75 17.18
C VAL A 276 10.03 -19.01 16.61
N MET A 277 10.94 -18.91 15.64
CA MET A 277 11.65 -20.08 15.11
C MET A 277 12.57 -20.71 16.14
N ALA A 278 13.30 -19.91 16.92
CA ALA A 278 14.12 -20.40 18.04
C ALA A 278 13.27 -21.19 19.04
N TRP A 279 12.14 -20.61 19.46
CA TRP A 279 11.20 -21.23 20.38
C TRP A 279 10.58 -22.51 19.81
N ALA A 280 10.06 -22.45 18.58
CA ALA A 280 9.35 -23.57 17.98
C ALA A 280 10.27 -24.76 17.73
N PHE A 281 11.53 -24.51 17.35
CA PHE A 281 12.52 -25.58 17.21
C PHE A 281 12.90 -26.16 18.58
N GLY A 282 13.23 -25.32 19.56
CA GLY A 282 13.58 -25.79 20.91
C GLY A 282 12.44 -26.59 21.56
N ALA A 283 11.19 -26.12 21.42
CA ALA A 283 10.01 -26.80 21.95
C ALA A 283 9.67 -28.09 21.18
N ALA A 284 10.15 -28.25 19.95
CA ALA A 284 10.04 -29.50 19.18
C ALA A 284 11.20 -30.48 19.46
N GLY A 285 12.13 -30.14 20.37
CA GLY A 285 13.34 -30.93 20.61
C GLY A 285 14.40 -30.80 19.51
N LEU A 286 14.26 -29.81 18.63
CA LEU A 286 15.23 -29.46 17.59
C LEU A 286 16.17 -28.33 18.08
N SER A 287 17.27 -28.10 17.37
CA SER A 287 18.20 -27.01 17.69
C SER A 287 17.54 -25.64 17.48
N ALA A 288 17.47 -24.84 18.54
CA ALA A 288 17.00 -23.45 18.49
C ALA A 288 17.90 -22.58 17.60
N GLU A 289 19.21 -22.83 17.60
CA GLU A 289 20.18 -22.15 16.72
C GLU A 289 19.89 -22.44 15.25
N GLN A 290 19.54 -23.69 14.91
CA GLN A 290 19.14 -24.03 13.55
C GLN A 290 17.84 -23.31 13.16
N GLY A 291 16.87 -23.20 14.07
CA GLY A 291 15.65 -22.41 13.85
C GLY A 291 15.96 -20.94 13.49
N VAL A 292 16.87 -20.31 14.23
CA VAL A 292 17.33 -18.93 13.94
C VAL A 292 18.08 -18.86 12.61
N THR A 293 18.98 -19.80 12.34
CA THR A 293 19.72 -19.89 11.08
C THR A 293 18.77 -19.89 9.87
N ILE A 294 17.71 -20.70 9.93
CA ILE A 294 16.68 -20.79 8.88
C ILE A 294 15.90 -19.48 8.76
N ALA A 295 15.52 -18.86 9.89
CA ALA A 295 14.83 -17.57 9.90
C ALA A 295 15.67 -16.46 9.25
N VAL A 296 16.96 -16.41 9.56
CA VAL A 296 17.92 -15.45 9.02
C VAL A 296 18.12 -15.68 7.52
N ALA A 297 18.37 -16.92 7.10
CA ALA A 297 18.53 -17.28 5.70
C ALA A 297 17.28 -16.91 4.87
N TYR A 298 16.08 -17.18 5.39
CA TYR A 298 14.83 -16.75 4.79
C TYR A 298 14.73 -15.22 4.69
N GLY A 299 15.11 -14.50 5.75
CA GLY A 299 15.09 -13.03 5.78
C GLY A 299 15.96 -12.41 4.68
N ILE A 300 17.16 -12.97 4.47
CA ILE A 300 18.07 -12.54 3.41
C ILE A 300 17.48 -12.86 2.02
N CYS A 301 16.98 -14.08 1.82
CA CYS A 301 16.29 -14.47 0.58
C CYS A 301 15.11 -13.53 0.25
N ALA A 302 14.30 -13.17 1.25
CA ALA A 302 13.19 -12.24 1.09
C ALA A 302 13.66 -10.82 0.78
N PHE A 303 14.77 -10.37 1.38
CA PHE A 303 15.37 -9.07 1.08
C PHE A 303 15.89 -9.00 -0.36
N VAL A 304 16.58 -10.05 -0.82
CA VAL A 304 17.05 -10.17 -2.21
C VAL A 304 15.88 -10.19 -3.18
N ALA A 305 14.80 -10.91 -2.88
CA ALA A 305 13.57 -10.88 -3.66
C ALA A 305 12.95 -9.47 -3.75
N ALA A 306 13.11 -8.64 -2.73
CA ALA A 306 12.62 -7.26 -2.70
C ALA A 306 13.55 -6.24 -3.38
N ALA A 307 14.79 -6.63 -3.74
CA ALA A 307 15.81 -5.74 -4.29
C ALA A 307 15.38 -4.92 -5.53
N PRO A 308 14.54 -5.43 -6.47
CA PRO A 308 14.05 -4.62 -7.59
C PRO A 308 13.31 -3.35 -7.15
N GLY A 309 12.77 -3.33 -5.92
CA GLY A 309 12.15 -2.15 -5.33
C GLY A 309 13.10 -0.98 -5.14
N ALA A 310 14.39 -1.23 -4.90
CA ALA A 310 15.40 -0.18 -4.83
C ALA A 310 15.51 0.58 -6.16
N ILE A 311 15.48 -0.15 -7.28
CA ILE A 311 15.51 0.42 -8.62
C ILE A 311 14.26 1.29 -8.86
N VAL A 312 13.08 0.79 -8.47
CA VAL A 312 11.83 1.56 -8.60
C VAL A 312 11.90 2.87 -7.81
N VAL A 313 12.39 2.82 -6.56
CA VAL A 313 12.57 4.01 -5.72
C VAL A 313 13.55 4.99 -6.35
N ALA A 314 14.70 4.51 -6.84
CA ALA A 314 15.72 5.34 -7.47
C ALA A 314 15.21 6.02 -8.75
N VAL A 315 14.53 5.27 -9.63
CA VAL A 315 13.94 5.82 -10.87
C VAL A 315 12.88 6.87 -10.56
N ARG A 316 12.02 6.64 -9.57
CA ARG A 316 10.99 7.60 -9.16
C ARG A 316 11.60 8.86 -8.54
N ALA A 317 12.63 8.71 -7.70
CA ALA A 317 13.36 9.84 -7.15
C ALA A 317 14.04 10.69 -8.24
N ALA A 318 14.70 10.05 -9.20
CA ALA A 318 15.34 10.73 -10.33
C ALA A 318 14.33 11.49 -11.20
N ARG A 319 13.15 10.92 -11.47
CA ARG A 319 12.08 11.60 -12.21
C ARG A 319 11.56 12.85 -11.50
N LYS A 320 11.47 12.81 -10.17
CA LYS A 320 11.02 13.96 -9.36
C LYS A 320 12.05 15.09 -9.30
N MET A 321 13.34 14.76 -9.42
CA MET A 321 14.44 15.72 -9.43
C MET A 321 14.71 16.34 -10.81
N ARG A 322 14.16 15.79 -11.90
CA ARG A 322 14.29 16.39 -13.23
C ARG A 322 13.55 17.74 -13.25
N PRO A 323 14.24 18.86 -13.56
CA PRO A 323 13.57 20.13 -13.74
C PRO A 323 12.51 20.01 -14.84
N ALA A 324 11.36 20.64 -14.65
CA ALA A 324 10.34 20.70 -15.67
C ALA A 324 10.98 21.24 -16.97
N PRO A 325 10.67 20.68 -18.15
CA PRO A 325 11.11 21.27 -19.40
C PRO A 325 10.69 22.74 -19.37
N VAL A 326 11.65 23.64 -19.51
CA VAL A 326 11.35 25.07 -19.68
C VAL A 326 10.45 25.13 -20.90
N ALA A 327 9.18 25.46 -20.71
CA ALA A 327 8.26 25.64 -21.82
C ALA A 327 8.92 26.66 -22.75
N PRO A 328 9.08 26.38 -24.06
CA PRO A 328 9.59 27.37 -24.98
C PRO A 328 8.77 28.65 -24.79
N ALA A 329 9.46 29.77 -24.57
CA ALA A 329 8.82 31.05 -24.33
C ALA A 329 7.74 31.26 -25.41
N PRO A 330 6.53 31.71 -25.04
CA PRO A 330 5.48 31.95 -26.02
C PRO A 330 6.04 32.88 -27.11
N ILE A 331 6.07 32.38 -28.35
CA ILE A 331 6.58 33.08 -29.54
C ILE A 331 5.88 34.44 -29.75
N VAL A 332 4.75 34.65 -29.08
CA VAL A 332 3.94 35.88 -29.07
C VAL A 332 4.71 37.13 -28.60
N ALA A 333 5.79 36.99 -27.81
CA ALA A 333 6.60 38.15 -27.41
C ALA A 333 7.53 38.67 -28.53
N ALA A 334 7.87 37.84 -29.53
CA ALA A 334 8.74 38.25 -30.63
C ALA A 334 7.97 38.99 -31.74
N GLU A 335 6.68 38.70 -31.91
CA GLU A 335 5.84 39.36 -32.93
C GLU A 335 5.49 40.81 -32.56
N ALA A 336 5.43 41.13 -31.26
CA ALA A 336 5.23 42.50 -30.79
C ALA A 336 6.47 43.38 -30.97
N ALA A 337 7.67 42.80 -30.95
CA ALA A 337 8.94 43.51 -31.14
C ALA A 337 9.30 43.71 -32.62
N PHE A 338 8.74 42.91 -33.53
CA PHE A 338 8.99 42.99 -34.98
C PHE A 338 7.98 43.87 -35.75
N ARG A 339 7.09 44.61 -35.08
CA ARG A 339 6.41 45.76 -35.71
C ARG A 339 7.38 46.93 -35.79
N VAL A 340 8.30 46.84 -36.75
CA VAL A 340 9.02 47.99 -37.30
C VAL A 340 7.98 49.08 -37.58
N ARG A 341 8.14 50.21 -36.88
CA ARG A 341 7.40 51.44 -37.13
C ARG A 341 7.82 51.92 -38.52
N ILE A 342 7.08 51.55 -39.56
CA ILE A 342 7.20 52.19 -40.87
C ILE A 342 6.74 53.63 -40.65
N THR A 343 7.69 54.52 -40.42
CA THR A 343 7.48 55.96 -40.48
C THR A 343 7.42 56.32 -41.95
N ALA A 344 6.31 56.93 -42.37
CA ALA A 344 6.13 57.41 -43.74
C ALA A 344 7.24 58.41 -44.12
N PRO A 345 7.71 58.44 -45.37
CA PRO A 345 8.75 59.36 -45.79
C PRO A 345 8.24 60.80 -45.71
N VAL A 346 9.05 61.66 -45.08
CA VAL A 346 8.86 63.11 -45.03
C VAL A 346 8.99 63.66 -46.45
N SER A 347 7.94 64.30 -46.96
CA SER A 347 8.01 65.06 -48.22
C SER A 347 8.81 66.35 -48.00
N PRO A 348 9.69 66.77 -48.94
CA PRO A 348 10.45 67.99 -48.79
C PRO A 348 9.56 69.22 -48.96
N ALA A 349 9.81 70.23 -48.13
CA ALA A 349 9.12 71.51 -48.17
C ALA A 349 9.39 72.26 -49.48
N VAL A 350 8.32 72.63 -50.19
CA VAL A 350 8.37 73.55 -51.32
C VAL A 350 8.06 74.96 -50.80
N VAL A 351 9.02 75.87 -50.98
CA VAL A 351 8.89 77.30 -50.69
C VAL A 351 8.10 77.98 -51.81
N ALA A 352 7.22 78.90 -51.42
CA ALA A 352 6.19 79.53 -52.23
C ALA A 352 6.72 80.53 -53.28
N THR A 353 6.00 80.63 -54.40
CA THR A 353 5.87 81.87 -55.19
C THR A 353 4.42 81.98 -55.71
N SER A 354 3.74 83.08 -55.37
CA SER A 354 2.47 83.50 -55.98
C SER A 354 2.79 84.35 -57.23
N PRO A 355 2.01 84.29 -58.33
CA PRO A 355 0.98 85.34 -58.48
C PRO A 355 -0.29 85.01 -59.32
N ALA A 356 -1.32 85.83 -59.03
CA ALA A 356 -2.39 86.40 -59.87
C ALA A 356 -3.58 85.53 -60.40
N PRO A 357 -4.78 86.13 -60.61
CA PRO A 357 -6.07 85.44 -60.45
C PRO A 357 -6.91 85.25 -61.74
N ILE A 358 -8.08 84.58 -61.60
CA ILE A 358 -9.32 84.55 -62.45
C ILE A 358 -9.48 83.31 -63.40
N PRO A 359 -10.69 82.78 -63.76
CA PRO A 359 -12.07 83.00 -63.27
C PRO A 359 -12.81 81.73 -62.78
N VAL A 360 -13.91 82.01 -62.08
CA VAL A 360 -15.04 81.15 -61.70
C VAL A 360 -15.62 80.34 -62.88
N ARG A 361 -15.92 79.06 -62.64
CA ARG A 361 -16.96 78.34 -63.40
C ARG A 361 -17.91 77.63 -62.44
N THR A 362 -19.11 78.17 -62.35
CA THR A 362 -20.25 77.60 -61.63
C THR A 362 -20.74 76.31 -62.28
N ARG A 363 -20.90 75.25 -61.49
CA ARG A 363 -21.93 74.23 -61.74
C ARG A 363 -22.59 73.81 -60.43
N ARG A 364 -23.83 74.26 -60.27
CA ARG A 364 -24.83 73.72 -59.34
C ARG A 364 -25.16 72.29 -59.74
N THR A 365 -25.27 71.39 -58.75
CA THR A 365 -26.37 70.40 -58.61
C THR A 365 -26.21 69.72 -57.25
N THR A 366 -26.94 70.20 -56.23
CA THR A 366 -28.15 69.57 -55.67
C THR A 366 -27.91 68.26 -54.90
N VAL A 367 -27.62 68.43 -53.61
CA VAL A 367 -28.37 67.93 -52.43
C VAL A 367 -29.19 66.65 -52.62
N ARG A 368 -28.88 65.63 -51.81
CA ARG A 368 -29.83 65.00 -50.86
C ARG A 368 -29.11 64.16 -49.80
N GLN A 369 -29.04 64.69 -48.59
CA GLN A 369 -29.05 63.87 -47.37
C GLN A 369 -30.50 63.54 -47.02
N PRO A 370 -30.75 62.40 -46.37
CA PRO A 370 -31.63 62.43 -45.22
C PRO A 370 -30.98 61.84 -43.97
N ALA A 371 -31.26 62.51 -42.86
CA ALA A 371 -30.80 62.23 -41.53
C ALA A 371 -31.63 61.13 -40.82
N TYR A 372 -30.98 60.52 -39.83
CA TYR A 372 -31.49 59.88 -38.62
C TYR A 372 -33.02 59.81 -38.39
N SER A 373 -33.49 58.61 -38.02
CA SER A 373 -34.56 58.47 -37.03
C SER A 373 -34.20 57.43 -35.97
N SER A 374 -34.41 57.83 -34.73
CA SER A 374 -34.25 57.10 -33.48
C SER A 374 -35.61 57.02 -32.79
N SER A 375 -35.95 55.84 -32.25
CA SER A 375 -36.97 55.51 -31.21
C SER A 375 -37.67 54.22 -31.64
N GLY A 376 -37.74 53.13 -30.87
CA GLY A 376 -38.05 53.03 -29.45
C GLY A 376 -39.43 52.34 -29.33
N ALA A 377 -39.44 51.07 -28.92
CA ALA A 377 -40.62 50.32 -28.46
C ALA A 377 -40.90 50.64 -26.96
N PRO A 378 -41.88 50.06 -26.24
CA PRO A 378 -42.98 49.15 -26.63
C PRO A 378 -44.37 49.52 -26.04
N ALA A 379 -45.43 48.84 -26.51
CA ALA A 379 -46.49 48.18 -25.73
C ALA A 379 -47.42 47.42 -26.68
#